data_AF-A0A8T9SYC1-F1
#
_entry.id   AF-A0A8T9SYC1-F1
#
_cell.length_a   1.000
_cell.length_b   1.000
_cell.length_c   1.000
_cell.angle_alpha   90.00
_cell.angle_beta   90.00
_cell.angle_gamma   90.00
#
_symmetry.space_group_name_H-M   'P 1'
#
loop_
_entity.id
_entity.type
_entity.pdbx_description
1 polymer ?
#
loop_
_entity_poly.entity_id
_entity_poly.type
_entity_poly.pdbx_seq_one_letter_code
_entity_poly.pdbx_strand_id
1 'polypeptide(L)'
;MLVYAAAAGCYLLGALYVQRTLRYFGLAPGASWLGACLWAVSPGVVYYIGAFWWFENLTLPLLIVVLYKLLRLYSGRALHWLDALIIIGAVVLSCLLRGYLLAIYGILFGVFLTLISIRRALPARRRWQAWLLSAGLLLTTGVAHVPILVKNHSMFGAYVLSNQAGFELLQGHNPVTVGRFMFGWDNRDNPFNQFVRAHIPQLDSLNQYQESQARAQVARQWAWQHPSAEMRLILRKTAIFFSPENFVADALWTSWSPFTALVHLAFFGALLLTMVHYKGLRFERHDALLLTPLVTAWVLSLVFFPGFRWRFFAEPALLLFPLIVWHRLQTARASASRHRVART
;
A
#
# COMPACT_ATOMS: atom_id res chain seq x y z
N MET A 1 -9.40 15.38 -21.11
CA MET A 1 -8.17 16.20 -21.07
C MET A 1 -7.80 16.65 -19.66
N LEU A 2 -8.68 17.31 -18.90
CA LEU A 2 -8.37 17.78 -17.53
C LEU A 2 -7.92 16.65 -16.56
N VAL A 3 -8.57 15.49 -16.60
CA VAL A 3 -8.18 14.34 -15.75
C VAL A 3 -6.79 13.83 -16.07
N TYR A 4 -6.42 13.77 -17.36
CA TYR A 4 -5.07 13.37 -17.79
C TYR A 4 -4.01 14.39 -17.38
N ALA A 5 -4.31 15.69 -17.52
CA ALA A 5 -3.42 16.74 -17.04
C ALA A 5 -3.25 16.70 -15.51
N ALA A 6 -4.33 16.46 -14.76
CA ALA A 6 -4.28 16.30 -13.31
C ALA A 6 -3.48 15.05 -12.89
N ALA A 7 -3.66 13.93 -13.58
CA ALA A 7 -2.90 12.71 -13.35
C ALA A 7 -1.40 12.91 -13.65
N ALA A 8 -1.06 13.55 -14.77
CA ALA A 8 0.32 13.89 -15.11
C ALA A 8 0.94 14.85 -14.08
N GLY A 9 0.19 15.87 -13.63
CA GLY A 9 0.62 16.78 -12.58
C GLY A 9 0.86 16.07 -11.24
N CYS A 10 -0.06 15.20 -10.82
CA CYS A 10 0.11 14.38 -9.61
C CYS A 10 1.31 13.44 -9.76
N TYR A 11 1.51 12.87 -10.93
CA TYR A 11 2.63 11.99 -11.20
C TYR A 11 4.00 12.70 -11.07
N LEU A 12 4.14 13.87 -11.67
CA LEU A 12 5.33 14.73 -11.50
C LEU A 12 5.54 15.13 -10.04
N LEU A 13 4.44 15.43 -9.33
CA LEU A 13 4.47 15.71 -7.90
C LEU A 13 4.96 14.48 -7.12
N GLY A 14 4.51 13.28 -7.47
CA GLY A 14 4.98 12.02 -6.92
C GLY A 14 6.49 11.86 -7.07
N ALA A 15 7.02 12.03 -8.28
CA ALA A 15 8.47 11.94 -8.54
C ALA A 15 9.26 12.97 -7.73
N LEU A 16 8.79 14.22 -7.66
CA LEU A 16 9.40 15.25 -6.82
C LEU A 16 9.43 14.85 -5.34
N TYR A 17 8.36 14.24 -4.82
CA TYR A 17 8.30 13.83 -3.42
C TYR A 17 9.04 12.52 -3.14
N VAL A 18 9.19 11.63 -4.12
CA VAL A 18 10.14 10.52 -4.06
C VAL A 18 11.57 11.06 -3.89
N GLN A 19 11.96 12.01 -4.74
CA GLN A 19 13.26 12.66 -4.66
C GLN A 19 13.49 13.27 -3.28
N ARG A 20 12.50 14.03 -2.77
CA ARG A 20 12.58 14.67 -1.45
C ARG A 20 12.64 13.64 -0.31
N THR A 21 11.97 12.50 -0.44
CA THR A 21 12.02 11.40 0.52
C THR A 21 13.41 10.78 0.55
N LEU A 22 14.04 10.52 -0.60
CA LEU A 22 15.42 10.03 -0.64
C LEU A 22 16.41 11.03 -0.05
N ARG A 23 16.25 12.33 -0.35
CA ARG A 23 17.04 13.41 0.29
C ARG A 23 16.88 13.42 1.80
N TYR A 24 15.67 13.21 2.26
CA TYR A 24 15.35 13.15 3.68
C TYR A 24 16.11 12.00 4.38
N PHE A 25 16.28 10.86 3.71
CA PHE A 25 17.10 9.74 4.18
C PHE A 25 18.62 9.91 3.95
N GLY A 26 19.08 11.10 3.52
CA GLY A 26 20.50 11.44 3.43
C GLY A 26 21.14 11.24 2.05
N LEU A 27 20.40 10.71 1.06
CA LEU A 27 20.98 10.49 -0.27
C LEU A 27 21.42 11.81 -0.92
N ALA A 28 22.52 11.78 -1.66
CA ALA A 28 23.02 12.93 -2.43
C ALA A 28 21.98 13.41 -3.46
N PRO A 29 22.02 14.68 -3.92
CA PRO A 29 21.04 15.22 -4.85
C PRO A 29 20.88 14.40 -6.13
N GLY A 30 22.00 14.03 -6.77
CA GLY A 30 22.01 13.23 -7.99
C GLY A 30 21.40 11.83 -7.78
N ALA A 31 21.81 11.13 -6.72
CA ALA A 31 21.26 9.81 -6.40
C ALA A 31 19.76 9.85 -6.07
N SER A 32 19.30 10.93 -5.43
CA SER A 32 17.87 11.12 -5.12
C SER A 32 17.04 11.35 -6.38
N TRP A 33 17.56 12.12 -7.34
CA TRP A 33 16.91 12.31 -8.64
C TRP A 33 16.91 11.02 -9.46
N LEU A 34 18.03 10.29 -9.48
CA LEU A 34 18.09 8.97 -10.12
C LEU A 34 17.03 8.03 -9.54
N GLY A 35 16.90 7.96 -8.21
CA GLY A 35 15.86 7.15 -7.56
C GLY A 35 14.43 7.59 -7.93
N ALA A 36 14.18 8.89 -8.06
CA ALA A 36 12.90 9.40 -8.54
C ALA A 36 12.63 9.05 -10.01
N CYS A 37 13.65 9.13 -10.87
CA CYS A 37 13.57 8.68 -12.25
C CYS A 37 13.29 7.18 -12.33
N LEU A 38 13.99 6.36 -11.54
CA LEU A 38 13.77 4.90 -11.46
C LEU A 38 12.35 4.57 -11.05
N TRP A 39 11.78 5.30 -10.07
CA TRP A 39 10.39 5.15 -9.69
C TRP A 39 9.45 5.53 -10.83
N ALA A 40 9.68 6.69 -11.46
CA ALA A 40 8.88 7.17 -12.56
C ALA A 40 8.85 6.17 -13.73
N VAL A 41 10.00 5.66 -14.15
CA VAL A 41 10.04 4.72 -15.28
C VAL A 41 9.80 3.26 -14.87
N SER A 42 9.47 2.99 -13.61
CA SER A 42 9.27 1.62 -13.15
C SER A 42 8.08 0.99 -13.91
N PRO A 43 8.16 -0.28 -14.32
CA PRO A 43 7.12 -0.92 -15.12
C PRO A 43 5.74 -0.85 -14.47
N GLY A 44 5.61 -1.04 -13.15
CA GLY A 44 4.32 -0.87 -12.48
C GLY A 44 3.76 0.54 -12.69
N VAL A 45 4.59 1.56 -12.48
CA VAL A 45 4.22 2.95 -12.73
C VAL A 45 3.88 3.18 -14.21
N VAL A 46 4.70 2.76 -15.18
CA VAL A 46 4.44 2.99 -16.61
C VAL A 46 3.23 2.20 -17.14
N TYR A 47 3.12 0.92 -16.82
CA TYR A 47 2.03 0.05 -17.28
C TYR A 47 0.69 0.40 -16.62
N TYR A 48 0.67 0.70 -15.32
CA TYR A 48 -0.58 1.05 -14.64
C TYR A 48 -0.98 2.51 -14.88
N ILE A 49 -0.02 3.44 -15.03
CA ILE A 49 -0.32 4.87 -15.29
C ILE A 49 -0.72 5.14 -16.74
N GLY A 50 -0.18 4.41 -17.71
CA GLY A 50 -0.32 4.75 -19.13
C GLY A 50 -1.67 4.44 -19.79
N ALA A 51 -2.45 3.46 -19.31
CA ALA A 51 -3.49 2.88 -20.17
C ALA A 51 -4.89 2.63 -19.57
N PHE A 52 -5.08 2.40 -18.25
CA PHE A 52 -6.38 1.88 -17.77
C PHE A 52 -6.91 2.36 -16.39
N TRP A 53 -6.11 3.05 -15.55
CA TRP A 53 -6.43 3.15 -14.09
C TRP A 53 -6.24 4.55 -13.47
N TRP A 54 -7.18 5.47 -13.70
CA TRP A 54 -6.99 6.88 -13.31
C TRP A 54 -6.92 7.14 -11.80
N PHE A 55 -7.54 6.30 -10.97
CA PHE A 55 -7.57 6.53 -9.52
C PHE A 55 -6.24 6.21 -8.85
N GLU A 56 -5.59 5.10 -9.22
CA GLU A 56 -4.25 4.72 -8.74
C GLU A 56 -3.22 5.80 -9.08
N ASN A 57 -3.33 6.39 -10.28
CA ASN A 57 -2.44 7.45 -10.77
C ASN A 57 -2.52 8.73 -9.94
N LEU A 58 -3.65 8.98 -9.28
CA LEU A 58 -3.83 10.11 -8.37
C LEU A 58 -3.44 9.72 -6.95
N THR A 59 -3.93 8.58 -6.48
CA THR A 59 -3.81 8.18 -5.07
C THR A 59 -2.39 7.76 -4.66
N LEU A 60 -1.61 7.13 -5.55
CA LEU A 60 -0.23 6.75 -5.22
C LEU A 60 0.67 7.98 -5.02
N PRO A 61 0.70 8.99 -5.92
CA PRO A 61 1.45 10.22 -5.65
C PRO A 61 0.99 10.96 -4.39
N LEU A 62 -0.33 10.99 -4.13
CA LEU A 62 -0.85 11.59 -2.90
C LEU A 62 -0.35 10.86 -1.64
N LEU A 63 -0.30 9.52 -1.67
CA LEU A 63 0.30 8.71 -0.60
C LEU A 63 1.78 9.07 -0.40
N ILE A 64 2.57 9.20 -1.47
CA ILE A 64 3.98 9.60 -1.42
C ILE A 64 4.14 10.99 -0.78
N VAL A 65 3.27 11.95 -1.15
CA VAL A 65 3.26 13.29 -0.55
C VAL A 65 2.97 13.20 0.95
N VAL A 66 1.94 12.45 1.35
CA VAL A 66 1.57 12.25 2.76
C VAL A 66 2.72 11.62 3.54
N LEU A 67 3.33 10.54 3.04
CA LEU A 67 4.47 9.88 3.67
C LEU A 67 5.62 10.84 3.96
N TYR A 68 6.04 11.62 2.96
CA TYR A 68 7.10 12.60 3.14
C TYR A 68 6.73 13.67 4.18
N LYS A 69 5.50 14.19 4.15
CA LYS A 69 5.05 15.18 5.13
C LYS A 69 5.05 14.60 6.55
N LEU A 70 4.58 13.36 6.73
CA LEU A 70 4.64 12.65 8.00
C LEU A 70 6.07 12.42 8.48
N LEU A 71 7.00 12.03 7.59
CA LEU A 71 8.43 11.90 7.92
C LEU A 71 9.03 13.21 8.44
N ARG A 72 8.72 14.34 7.80
CA ARG A 72 9.17 15.66 8.29
C ARG A 72 8.57 16.02 9.64
N LEU A 73 7.28 15.78 9.85
CA LEU A 73 6.62 16.05 11.12
C LEU A 73 7.21 15.19 12.24
N TYR A 74 7.42 13.90 11.96
CA TYR A 74 8.06 12.98 12.89
C TYR A 74 9.49 13.43 13.23
N SER A 75 10.21 14.05 12.30
CA SER A 75 11.53 14.68 12.54
C SER A 75 11.50 15.95 13.38
N GLY A 76 10.32 16.41 13.77
CA GLY A 76 10.13 17.60 14.57
C GLY A 76 9.96 18.88 13.76
N ARG A 77 9.70 18.81 12.45
CA ARG A 77 9.25 20.02 11.76
C ARG A 77 7.86 20.41 12.27
N ALA A 78 7.63 21.72 12.47
CA ALA A 78 6.33 22.20 12.89
C ALA A 78 5.26 21.94 11.81
N LEU A 79 4.05 21.59 12.25
CA LEU A 79 2.90 21.46 11.35
C LEU A 79 2.37 22.85 11.00
N HIS A 80 2.53 23.25 9.73
CA HIS A 80 1.85 24.42 9.19
C HIS A 80 0.44 24.06 8.74
N TRP A 81 -0.50 25.01 8.81
CA TRP A 81 -1.89 24.76 8.44
C TRP A 81 -2.07 24.31 6.98
N LEU A 82 -1.27 24.86 6.05
CA LEU A 82 -1.25 24.41 4.65
C LEU A 82 -0.79 22.95 4.52
N ASP A 83 0.22 22.54 5.30
CA ASP A 83 0.66 21.15 5.32
C ASP A 83 -0.45 20.23 5.86
N ALA A 84 -1.19 20.68 6.88
CA ALA A 84 -2.33 19.95 7.42
C ALA A 84 -3.46 19.79 6.39
N LEU A 85 -3.82 20.87 5.68
CA LEU A 85 -4.84 20.82 4.62
C LEU A 85 -4.44 19.91 3.46
N ILE A 86 -3.18 19.96 3.03
CA ILE A 86 -2.66 19.07 1.98
C ILE A 86 -2.76 17.61 2.44
N ILE A 87 -2.35 17.30 3.67
CA ILE A 87 -2.43 15.94 4.20
C ILE A 87 -3.88 15.47 4.27
N ILE A 88 -4.78 16.27 4.88
CA ILE A 88 -6.20 15.92 5.03
C ILE A 88 -6.85 15.74 3.65
N GLY A 89 -6.68 16.71 2.74
CA GLY A 89 -7.25 16.65 1.40
C GLY A 89 -6.73 15.46 0.60
N ALA A 90 -5.42 15.18 0.66
CA ALA A 90 -4.82 14.03 0.00
C ALA A 90 -5.38 12.71 0.50
N VAL A 91 -5.54 12.56 1.82
CA VAL A 91 -6.06 11.33 2.43
C VAL A 91 -7.55 11.15 2.14
N VAL A 92 -8.36 12.19 2.37
CA VAL A 92 -9.82 12.14 2.12
C VAL A 92 -10.08 11.81 0.66
N LEU A 93 -9.44 12.52 -0.28
CA LEU A 93 -9.59 12.25 -1.71
C LEU A 93 -9.16 10.82 -2.04
N SER A 94 -8.03 10.37 -1.51
CA SER A 94 -7.54 9.01 -1.77
C SER A 94 -8.52 7.94 -1.30
N CYS A 95 -9.04 8.07 -0.07
CA CYS A 95 -10.00 7.12 0.49
C CYS A 95 -11.34 7.10 -0.26
N LEU A 96 -11.82 8.27 -0.73
CA LEU A 96 -13.03 8.36 -1.54
C LEU A 96 -12.86 7.69 -2.91
N LEU A 97 -11.69 7.83 -3.54
CA LEU A 97 -11.40 7.18 -4.81
C LEU A 97 -11.17 5.67 -4.65
N ARG A 98 -10.57 5.24 -3.54
CA ARG A 98 -10.21 3.85 -3.25
C ARG A 98 -10.40 3.51 -1.78
N GLY A 99 -11.49 2.81 -1.47
CA GLY A 99 -11.87 2.47 -0.08
C GLY A 99 -10.84 1.67 0.71
N TYR A 100 -10.04 0.78 0.08
CA TYR A 100 -8.98 0.05 0.79
C TYR A 100 -7.85 0.96 1.30
N LEU A 101 -7.73 2.19 0.80
CA LEU A 101 -6.78 3.17 1.33
C LEU A 101 -7.15 3.64 2.73
N LEU A 102 -8.40 3.43 3.18
CA LEU A 102 -8.76 3.64 4.59
C LEU A 102 -7.88 2.80 5.52
N ALA A 103 -7.61 1.54 5.16
CA ALA A 103 -6.74 0.68 5.94
C ALA A 103 -5.27 1.12 5.86
N ILE A 104 -4.77 1.46 4.66
CA ILE A 104 -3.39 1.93 4.47
C ILE A 104 -3.14 3.21 5.27
N TYR A 105 -3.98 4.23 5.13
CA TYR A 105 -3.83 5.48 5.89
C TYR A 105 -4.12 5.28 7.37
N GLY A 106 -5.11 4.47 7.75
CA GLY A 106 -5.42 4.18 9.15
C GLY A 106 -4.23 3.59 9.89
N ILE A 107 -3.60 2.54 9.33
CA ILE A 107 -2.40 1.93 9.92
C ILE A 107 -1.21 2.90 9.86
N LEU A 108 -1.01 3.62 8.75
CA LEU A 108 0.06 4.61 8.62
C LEU A 108 -0.01 5.70 9.70
N PHE A 109 -1.20 6.26 9.94
CA PHE A 109 -1.40 7.26 11.00
C PHE A 109 -1.30 6.63 12.40
N GLY A 110 -1.75 5.40 12.60
CA GLY A 110 -1.54 4.66 13.84
C GLY A 110 -0.05 4.47 14.18
N VAL A 111 0.75 4.04 13.20
CA VAL A 111 2.21 3.92 13.32
C VAL A 111 2.83 5.29 13.59
N PHE A 112 2.46 6.31 12.82
CA PHE A 112 2.95 7.69 13.01
C PHE A 112 2.68 8.24 14.41
N LEU A 113 1.45 8.11 14.92
CA LEU A 113 1.08 8.53 16.26
C LEU A 113 1.85 7.75 17.33
N THR A 114 2.00 6.44 17.14
CA THR A 114 2.78 5.59 18.06
C THR A 114 4.21 6.09 18.14
N LEU A 115 4.86 6.28 16.99
CA LEU A 115 6.25 6.76 16.90
C LEU A 115 6.44 8.15 17.51
N ILE A 116 5.50 9.08 17.27
CA ILE A 116 5.54 10.41 17.88
C ILE A 116 5.34 10.35 19.39
N SER A 117 4.43 9.50 19.87
CA SER A 117 4.07 9.41 21.30
C SER A 117 5.20 8.85 22.14
N ILE A 118 5.93 7.85 21.64
CA ILE A 118 7.10 7.27 22.33
C ILE A 118 8.35 8.17 22.27
N ARG A 119 8.36 9.20 21.43
CA ARG A 119 9.51 10.11 21.26
C ARG A 119 9.50 11.20 22.35
N ARG A 120 10.00 10.86 23.54
CA ARG A 120 10.06 11.77 24.71
C ARG A 120 10.75 13.12 24.45
N ALA A 121 11.75 13.15 23.57
CA ALA A 121 12.46 14.38 23.21
C ALA A 121 11.63 15.38 22.39
N LEU A 122 10.44 15.00 21.91
CA LEU A 122 9.58 15.88 21.11
C LEU A 122 8.71 16.77 22.03
N PRO A 123 8.70 18.10 21.82
CA PRO A 123 7.87 19.01 22.61
C PRO A 123 6.40 18.58 22.65
N ALA A 124 5.75 18.72 23.82
CA ALA A 124 4.35 18.34 24.02
C ALA A 124 3.42 18.99 22.98
N ARG A 125 3.64 20.26 22.64
CA ARG A 125 2.90 20.97 21.59
C ARG A 125 2.94 20.26 20.23
N ARG A 126 4.07 19.67 19.85
CA ARG A 126 4.21 18.95 18.56
C ARG A 126 3.47 17.61 18.59
N ARG A 127 3.55 16.89 19.72
CA ARG A 127 2.77 15.67 19.93
C ARG A 127 1.27 15.97 19.83
N TRP A 128 0.83 17.04 20.49
CA TRP A 128 -0.56 17.51 20.42
C TRP A 128 -1.00 17.87 19.00
N GLN A 129 -0.17 18.59 18.24
CA GLN A 129 -0.46 18.89 16.82
C GLN A 129 -0.63 17.62 15.96
N ALA A 130 0.16 16.57 16.20
CA ALA A 130 0.02 15.30 15.50
C ALA A 130 -1.30 14.58 15.85
N TRP A 131 -1.69 14.62 17.12
CA TRP A 131 -2.99 14.11 17.58
C TRP A 131 -4.16 14.90 16.98
N LEU A 132 -4.09 16.24 16.99
CA LEU A 132 -5.10 17.10 16.35
C LEU A 132 -5.23 16.84 14.84
N LEU A 133 -4.10 16.69 14.14
CA LEU A 133 -4.10 16.35 12.71
C LEU A 133 -4.82 15.00 12.47
N SER A 134 -4.50 13.99 13.29
CA SER A 134 -5.06 12.64 13.14
C SER A 134 -6.55 12.61 13.49
N ALA A 135 -6.97 13.33 14.54
CA ALA A 135 -8.38 13.49 14.90
C ALA A 135 -9.15 14.25 13.81
N GLY A 136 -8.59 15.34 13.28
CA GLY A 136 -9.17 16.08 12.18
C GLY A 136 -9.30 15.21 10.91
N LEU A 137 -8.32 14.36 10.63
CA LEU A 137 -8.37 13.42 9.52
C LEU A 137 -9.45 12.35 9.71
N LEU A 138 -9.57 11.77 10.91
CA LEU A 138 -10.62 10.80 11.22
C LEU A 138 -12.01 11.42 11.03
N LEU A 139 -12.22 12.63 11.58
CA LEU A 139 -13.49 13.36 11.47
C LEU A 139 -13.82 13.68 10.01
N THR A 140 -12.91 14.32 9.29
CA THR A 140 -13.12 14.74 7.89
C THR A 140 -13.32 13.55 6.97
N THR A 141 -12.55 12.46 7.14
CA THR A 141 -12.75 11.22 6.39
C THR A 141 -14.09 10.58 6.71
N GLY A 142 -14.48 10.53 7.99
CA GLY A 142 -15.78 10.00 8.41
C GLY A 142 -16.95 10.76 7.80
N VAL A 143 -16.93 12.09 7.91
CA VAL A 143 -17.95 12.99 7.32
C VAL A 143 -18.01 12.82 5.79
N ALA A 144 -16.86 12.75 5.11
CA ALA A 144 -16.81 12.60 3.66
C ALA A 144 -17.44 11.29 3.16
N HIS A 145 -17.49 10.24 3.98
CA HIS A 145 -18.11 8.96 3.61
C HIS A 145 -19.60 8.86 4.00
N VAL A 146 -20.16 9.83 4.73
CA VAL A 146 -21.59 9.83 5.09
C VAL A 146 -22.50 9.70 3.87
N PRO A 147 -22.28 10.40 2.73
CA PRO A 147 -23.13 10.22 1.55
C PRO A 147 -23.14 8.79 1.01
N ILE A 148 -22.00 8.09 1.07
CA ILE A 148 -21.88 6.69 0.66
C ILE A 148 -22.68 5.79 1.61
N LEU A 149 -22.59 6.04 2.91
CA LEU A 149 -23.33 5.29 3.93
C LEU A 149 -24.84 5.49 3.79
N VAL A 150 -25.30 6.72 3.58
CA VAL A 150 -26.72 7.04 3.36
C VAL A 150 -27.23 6.39 2.08
N LYS A 151 -26.48 6.49 0.96
CA LYS A 151 -26.80 5.82 -0.30
C LYS A 151 -26.91 4.30 -0.13
N ASN A 152 -25.93 3.68 0.52
CA ASN A 152 -25.93 2.23 0.68
C ASN A 152 -27.03 1.77 1.64
N HIS A 153 -27.37 2.56 2.65
CA HIS A 153 -28.52 2.29 3.50
C HIS A 153 -29.84 2.35 2.72
N SER A 154 -30.03 3.36 1.85
CA SER A 154 -31.25 3.44 1.05
C SER A 154 -31.38 2.30 0.02
N MET A 155 -30.25 1.81 -0.51
CA MET A 155 -30.24 0.72 -1.49
C MET A 155 -30.31 -0.68 -0.87
N PHE A 156 -29.69 -0.89 0.29
CA PHE A 156 -29.46 -2.22 0.86
C PHE A 156 -29.94 -2.39 2.30
N GLY A 157 -30.47 -1.34 2.93
CA GLY A 157 -30.89 -1.36 4.34
C GLY A 157 -29.75 -1.41 5.35
N ALA A 158 -28.50 -1.14 4.94
CA ALA A 158 -27.33 -1.23 5.79
C ALA A 158 -26.34 -0.07 5.55
N TYR A 159 -25.81 0.50 6.65
CA TYR A 159 -24.74 1.49 6.61
C TYR A 159 -23.38 0.82 6.35
N VAL A 160 -23.10 0.56 5.08
CA VAL A 160 -21.83 -0.08 4.65
C VAL A 160 -21.06 0.82 3.71
N LEU A 161 -19.73 0.76 3.77
CA LEU A 161 -18.86 1.51 2.84
C LEU A 161 -18.71 0.81 1.49
N SER A 162 -18.81 -0.51 1.48
CA SER A 162 -18.64 -1.33 0.28
C SER A 162 -19.41 -2.64 0.42
N ASN A 163 -19.93 -3.12 -0.70
CA ASN A 163 -20.50 -4.45 -0.85
C ASN A 163 -19.53 -5.44 -1.54
N GLN A 164 -18.27 -5.05 -1.78
CA GLN A 164 -17.29 -5.89 -2.48
C GLN A 164 -16.49 -6.81 -1.57
N ALA A 165 -16.46 -6.52 -0.25
CA ALA A 165 -15.57 -7.23 0.68
C ALA A 165 -15.78 -8.75 0.67
N GLY A 166 -17.02 -9.22 0.60
CA GLY A 166 -17.32 -10.66 0.52
C GLY A 166 -16.93 -11.31 -0.81
N PHE A 167 -16.98 -10.57 -1.92
CA PHE A 167 -16.54 -11.04 -3.23
C PHE A 167 -15.02 -11.27 -3.21
N GLU A 168 -14.27 -10.27 -2.76
CA GLU A 168 -12.81 -10.30 -2.65
C GLU A 168 -12.34 -11.35 -1.62
N LEU A 169 -13.08 -11.50 -0.52
CA LEU A 169 -12.81 -12.52 0.48
C LEU A 169 -13.02 -13.92 -0.10
N LEU A 170 -14.15 -14.18 -0.75
CA LEU A 170 -14.39 -15.49 -1.34
C LEU A 170 -13.40 -15.80 -2.45
N GLN A 171 -13.10 -14.85 -3.35
CA GLN A 171 -12.05 -15.01 -4.37
C GLN A 171 -10.69 -15.32 -3.74
N GLY A 172 -10.40 -14.76 -2.57
CA GLY A 172 -9.21 -15.03 -1.82
C GLY A 172 -9.18 -16.44 -1.19
N HIS A 173 -10.32 -16.98 -0.76
CA HIS A 173 -10.40 -18.10 0.19
C HIS A 173 -11.39 -19.19 -0.26
N ASN A 174 -10.97 -20.01 -1.24
CA ASN A 174 -11.74 -21.15 -1.74
C ASN A 174 -10.82 -22.13 -2.51
N PRO A 175 -11.27 -23.35 -2.81
CA PRO A 175 -10.42 -24.36 -3.46
C PRO A 175 -10.28 -24.18 -4.98
N VAL A 176 -11.09 -23.33 -5.61
CA VAL A 176 -11.14 -23.14 -7.07
C VAL A 176 -10.15 -22.08 -7.54
N THR A 177 -10.14 -20.91 -6.90
CA THR A 177 -9.28 -19.79 -7.32
C THR A 177 -7.82 -19.99 -6.87
N VAL A 178 -7.60 -20.70 -5.77
CA VAL A 178 -6.28 -20.98 -5.18
C VAL A 178 -5.43 -19.69 -5.06
N GLY A 179 -6.06 -18.59 -4.66
CA GLY A 179 -5.42 -17.29 -4.48
C GLY A 179 -5.05 -16.58 -5.79
N ARG A 180 -5.75 -16.87 -6.90
CA ARG A 180 -5.68 -16.15 -8.19
C ARG A 180 -6.97 -15.37 -8.47
N PHE A 181 -6.85 -14.28 -9.23
CA PHE A 181 -8.04 -13.58 -9.73
C PHE A 181 -8.65 -14.42 -10.84
N MET A 182 -9.98 -14.58 -10.83
CA MET A 182 -10.66 -15.24 -11.93
C MET A 182 -11.48 -14.22 -12.72
N PHE A 183 -11.12 -14.04 -13.99
CA PHE A 183 -11.90 -13.26 -14.94
C PHE A 183 -13.20 -13.95 -15.29
N GLY A 184 -14.22 -13.17 -15.65
CA GLY A 184 -15.55 -13.70 -15.90
C GLY A 184 -16.08 -14.48 -14.70
N TRP A 185 -15.80 -14.03 -13.48
CA TRP A 185 -16.27 -14.68 -12.25
C TRP A 185 -17.80 -14.71 -12.15
N ASP A 186 -18.47 -13.87 -12.93
CA ASP A 186 -19.91 -13.76 -13.14
C ASP A 186 -20.43 -14.67 -14.27
N ASN A 187 -19.56 -15.14 -15.18
CA ASN A 187 -19.93 -16.07 -16.24
C ASN A 187 -20.35 -17.43 -15.64
N ARG A 188 -21.54 -17.92 -16.02
CA ARG A 188 -22.12 -19.18 -15.51
C ARG A 188 -21.29 -20.41 -15.82
N ASP A 189 -20.52 -20.38 -16.91
CA ASP A 189 -19.66 -21.52 -17.30
C ASP A 189 -18.32 -21.50 -16.57
N ASN A 190 -18.01 -20.42 -15.84
CA ASN A 190 -16.76 -20.32 -15.09
C ASN A 190 -16.79 -21.23 -13.85
N PRO A 191 -15.74 -22.03 -13.58
CA PRO A 191 -15.68 -22.91 -12.41
C PRO A 191 -15.93 -22.18 -11.07
N PHE A 192 -15.50 -20.93 -10.95
CA PHE A 192 -15.74 -20.15 -9.74
C PHE A 192 -17.21 -19.76 -9.58
N ASN A 193 -17.90 -19.42 -10.68
CA ASN A 193 -19.33 -19.12 -10.62
C ASN A 193 -20.15 -20.36 -10.26
N GLN A 194 -19.83 -21.51 -10.85
CA GLN A 194 -20.44 -22.80 -10.54
C GLN A 194 -20.23 -23.16 -9.06
N PHE A 195 -19.01 -22.97 -8.55
CA PHE A 195 -18.71 -23.17 -7.13
C PHE A 195 -19.56 -22.27 -6.23
N VAL A 196 -19.68 -20.98 -6.56
CA VAL A 196 -20.50 -20.03 -5.80
C VAL A 196 -21.96 -20.47 -5.79
N ARG A 197 -22.53 -20.84 -6.93
CA ARG A 197 -23.93 -21.28 -7.05
C ARG A 197 -24.20 -22.60 -6.32
N ALA A 198 -23.22 -23.50 -6.27
CA ALA A 198 -23.33 -24.73 -5.49
C ALA A 198 -23.42 -24.45 -3.97
N HIS A 199 -22.73 -23.41 -3.48
CA HIS A 199 -22.72 -23.06 -2.06
C HIS A 199 -23.75 -21.99 -1.68
N ILE A 200 -24.28 -21.25 -2.66
CA ILE A 200 -25.30 -20.22 -2.51
C ILE A 200 -26.39 -20.47 -3.57
N PRO A 201 -27.29 -21.46 -3.37
CA PRO A 201 -28.28 -21.84 -4.39
C PRO A 201 -29.23 -20.70 -4.78
N GLN A 202 -29.51 -19.80 -3.85
CA GLN A 202 -30.37 -18.64 -4.01
C GLN A 202 -29.64 -17.40 -4.55
N LEU A 203 -28.45 -17.55 -5.13
CA LEU A 203 -27.59 -16.43 -5.55
C LEU A 203 -28.35 -15.37 -6.38
N ASP A 204 -29.18 -15.82 -7.33
CA ASP A 204 -29.91 -14.94 -8.25
C ASP A 204 -31.03 -14.13 -7.57
N SER A 205 -31.46 -14.51 -6.35
CA SER A 205 -32.47 -13.77 -5.59
C SER A 205 -31.87 -12.77 -4.59
N LEU A 206 -30.55 -12.75 -4.42
CA LEU A 206 -29.88 -11.88 -3.46
C LEU A 206 -29.57 -10.52 -4.10
N ASN A 207 -29.72 -9.45 -3.32
CA ASN A 207 -29.10 -8.17 -3.69
C ASN A 207 -27.57 -8.24 -3.47
N GLN A 208 -26.82 -7.27 -4.02
CA GLN A 208 -25.35 -7.27 -3.92
C GLN A 208 -24.81 -7.30 -2.49
N TYR A 209 -25.50 -6.68 -1.53
CA TYR A 209 -25.06 -6.70 -0.14
C TYR A 209 -25.25 -8.08 0.49
N GLN A 210 -26.42 -8.68 0.31
CA GLN A 210 -26.73 -10.02 0.78
C GLN A 210 -25.81 -11.07 0.13
N GLU A 211 -25.55 -10.94 -1.17
CA GLU A 211 -24.60 -11.78 -1.88
C GLU A 211 -23.19 -11.64 -1.29
N SER A 212 -22.73 -10.42 -1.01
CA SER A 212 -21.45 -10.18 -0.34
C SER A 212 -21.39 -10.91 1.00
N GLN A 213 -22.43 -10.80 1.82
CA GLN A 213 -22.49 -11.49 3.11
C GLN A 213 -22.46 -13.00 2.96
N ALA A 214 -23.23 -13.56 2.02
CA ALA A 214 -23.26 -15.00 1.76
C ALA A 214 -21.90 -15.51 1.27
N ARG A 215 -21.26 -14.81 0.32
CA ARG A 215 -19.89 -15.12 -0.14
C ARG A 215 -18.88 -15.07 1.00
N ALA A 216 -18.97 -14.07 1.88
CA ALA A 216 -18.10 -13.97 3.05
C ALA A 216 -18.32 -15.09 4.08
N GLN A 217 -19.54 -15.61 4.22
CA GLN A 217 -19.83 -16.78 5.06
C GLN A 217 -19.18 -18.03 4.47
N VAL A 218 -19.37 -18.29 3.18
CA VAL A 218 -18.75 -19.43 2.47
C VAL A 218 -17.23 -19.40 2.60
N ALA A 219 -16.62 -18.23 2.39
CA ALA A 219 -15.17 -18.04 2.51
C ALA A 219 -14.64 -18.39 3.91
N ARG A 220 -15.30 -17.86 4.95
CA ARG A 220 -14.94 -18.13 6.35
C ARG A 220 -15.13 -19.60 6.68
N GLN A 221 -16.25 -20.19 6.31
CA GLN A 221 -16.54 -21.59 6.55
C GLN A 221 -15.47 -22.48 5.91
N TRP A 222 -15.10 -22.21 4.67
CA TRP A 222 -14.04 -22.96 3.98
C TRP A 222 -12.70 -22.84 4.70
N ALA A 223 -12.28 -21.62 5.07
CA ALA A 223 -11.01 -21.39 5.77
C ALA A 223 -10.94 -22.12 7.12
N TRP A 224 -12.05 -22.13 7.88
CA TRP A 224 -12.15 -22.86 9.14
C TRP A 224 -12.11 -24.38 8.97
N GLN A 225 -12.75 -24.90 7.93
CA GLN A 225 -12.79 -26.33 7.65
C GLN A 225 -11.47 -26.86 7.04
N HIS A 226 -10.66 -26.00 6.43
CA HIS A 226 -9.45 -26.40 5.71
C HIS A 226 -8.21 -25.59 6.12
N PRO A 227 -7.79 -25.61 7.41
CA PRO A 227 -6.72 -24.74 7.91
C PRO A 227 -5.36 -24.97 7.22
N SER A 228 -5.05 -26.20 6.81
CA SER A 228 -3.82 -26.51 6.08
C SER A 228 -3.83 -25.98 4.64
N ALA A 229 -4.98 -26.02 3.97
CA ALA A 229 -5.16 -25.44 2.64
C ALA A 229 -5.11 -23.92 2.70
N GLU A 230 -5.73 -23.32 3.73
CA GLU A 230 -5.66 -21.90 4.01
C GLU A 230 -4.23 -21.43 4.25
N MET A 231 -3.44 -22.14 5.07
CA MET A 231 -2.02 -21.81 5.27
C MET A 231 -1.22 -21.86 3.96
N ARG A 232 -1.43 -22.90 3.14
CA ARG A 232 -0.80 -23.01 1.82
C ARG A 232 -1.19 -21.84 0.91
N LEU A 233 -2.45 -21.43 0.97
CA LEU A 233 -2.98 -20.31 0.22
C LEU A 233 -2.38 -18.98 0.69
N ILE A 234 -2.21 -18.75 2.00
CA ILE A 234 -1.51 -17.58 2.55
C ILE A 234 -0.06 -17.51 2.06
N LEU A 235 0.67 -18.63 2.08
CA LEU A 235 2.04 -18.70 1.56
C LEU A 235 2.07 -18.39 0.05
N ARG A 236 1.14 -18.95 -0.71
CA ARG A 236 1.02 -18.68 -2.14
C ARG A 236 0.68 -17.22 -2.44
N LYS A 237 -0.26 -16.62 -1.71
CA LYS A 237 -0.59 -15.19 -1.83
C LYS A 237 0.61 -14.30 -1.50
N THR A 238 1.41 -14.67 -0.51
CA THR A 238 2.67 -13.98 -0.20
C THR A 238 3.64 -14.05 -1.38
N ALA A 239 3.84 -15.25 -1.95
CA ALA A 239 4.70 -15.41 -3.13
C ALA A 239 4.19 -14.63 -4.36
N ILE A 240 2.86 -14.62 -4.57
CA ILE A 240 2.22 -13.83 -5.63
C ILE A 240 2.42 -12.32 -5.39
N PHE A 241 2.20 -11.83 -4.17
CA PHE A 241 2.34 -10.42 -3.83
C PHE A 241 3.76 -9.91 -4.10
N PHE A 242 4.78 -10.71 -3.77
CA PHE A 242 6.19 -10.36 -3.99
C PHE A 242 6.78 -10.91 -5.30
N SER A 243 5.98 -11.52 -6.16
CA SER A 243 6.45 -11.95 -7.48
C SER A 243 6.76 -10.71 -8.33
N PRO A 244 7.87 -10.70 -9.08
CA PRO A 244 8.26 -9.55 -9.91
C PRO A 244 7.40 -9.39 -11.16
N GLU A 245 6.45 -10.30 -11.40
CA GLU A 245 5.49 -10.22 -12.49
C GLU A 245 4.69 -8.93 -12.44
N ASN A 246 4.55 -8.22 -13.56
CA ASN A 246 3.53 -7.19 -13.69
C ASN A 246 2.20 -7.93 -13.78
N PHE A 247 1.53 -8.18 -12.65
CA PHE A 247 0.22 -8.83 -12.65
C PHE A 247 -0.77 -7.98 -13.43
N VAL A 248 -0.90 -8.26 -14.72
CA VAL A 248 -2.09 -7.98 -15.50
C VAL A 248 -2.97 -9.17 -15.22
N ALA A 249 -4.07 -8.92 -14.51
CA ALA A 249 -4.92 -10.00 -14.08
C ALA A 249 -5.41 -10.85 -15.29
N ASP A 250 -5.49 -10.28 -16.49
CA ASP A 250 -6.06 -10.90 -17.70
C ASP A 250 -5.05 -11.66 -18.60
N ALA A 251 -3.77 -11.74 -18.22
CA ALA A 251 -2.78 -12.44 -19.02
C ALA A 251 -2.45 -13.81 -18.41
N LEU A 252 -2.71 -14.89 -19.18
CA LEU A 252 -2.30 -16.27 -18.86
C LEU A 252 -0.80 -16.37 -18.51
N TRP A 253 0.00 -15.45 -19.07
CA TRP A 253 1.42 -15.29 -18.84
C TRP A 253 1.73 -13.80 -18.74
N THR A 254 2.13 -13.34 -17.56
CA THR A 254 2.72 -12.00 -17.44
C THR A 254 4.22 -12.14 -17.52
N SER A 255 4.82 -11.55 -18.54
CA SER A 255 6.27 -11.60 -18.73
C SER A 255 6.98 -10.91 -17.57
N TRP A 256 8.03 -11.55 -17.07
CA TRP A 256 8.89 -10.97 -16.04
C TRP A 256 9.63 -9.77 -16.63
N SER A 257 9.63 -8.65 -15.91
CA SER A 257 10.54 -7.55 -16.23
C SER A 257 11.84 -7.75 -15.45
N PRO A 258 13.01 -7.80 -16.11
CA PRO A 258 14.29 -7.85 -15.41
C PRO A 258 14.44 -6.70 -14.40
N PHE A 259 13.87 -5.53 -14.71
CA PHE A 259 13.87 -4.39 -13.81
C PHE A 259 13.10 -4.67 -12.52
N THR A 260 11.86 -5.18 -12.60
CA THR A 260 11.06 -5.45 -11.40
C THR A 260 11.69 -6.58 -10.58
N ALA A 261 12.25 -7.60 -11.22
CA ALA A 261 13.00 -8.66 -10.55
C ALA A 261 14.20 -8.11 -9.78
N LEU A 262 15.00 -7.24 -10.39
CA LEU A 262 16.13 -6.58 -9.73
C LEU A 262 15.69 -5.72 -8.54
N VAL A 263 14.59 -4.97 -8.66
CA VAL A 263 14.04 -4.17 -7.55
C VAL A 263 13.62 -5.06 -6.38
N HIS A 264 12.92 -6.17 -6.64
CA HIS A 264 12.51 -7.10 -5.59
C HIS A 264 13.71 -7.79 -4.93
N LEU A 265 14.67 -8.25 -5.73
CA LEU A 265 15.91 -8.84 -5.22
C LEU A 265 16.70 -7.83 -4.37
N ALA A 266 16.82 -6.58 -4.83
CA ALA A 266 17.45 -5.52 -4.07
C ALA A 266 16.71 -5.24 -2.75
N PHE A 267 15.37 -5.24 -2.78
CA PHE A 267 14.55 -5.07 -1.58
C PHE A 267 14.79 -6.18 -0.56
N PHE A 268 14.69 -7.44 -0.97
CA PHE A 268 14.93 -8.58 -0.08
C PHE A 268 16.38 -8.64 0.40
N GLY A 269 17.35 -8.32 -0.45
CA GLY A 269 18.75 -8.16 -0.05
C GLY A 269 18.91 -7.07 1.02
N ALA A 270 18.33 -5.90 0.81
CA ALA A 270 18.36 -4.80 1.78
C ALA A 270 17.68 -5.16 3.10
N LEU A 271 16.54 -5.87 3.05
CA LEU A 271 15.84 -6.39 4.22
C LEU A 271 16.71 -7.36 5.00
N LEU A 272 17.27 -8.37 4.32
CA LEU A 272 18.15 -9.37 4.92
C LEU A 272 19.37 -8.73 5.57
N LEU A 273 20.08 -7.85 4.84
CA LEU A 273 21.25 -7.14 5.36
C LEU A 273 20.92 -6.31 6.61
N THR A 274 19.74 -5.69 6.65
CA THR A 274 19.28 -4.92 7.81
C THR A 274 18.90 -5.84 8.98
N MET A 275 18.23 -6.97 8.72
CA MET A 275 17.84 -7.96 9.74
C MET A 275 19.04 -8.63 10.40
N VAL A 276 20.07 -9.00 9.63
CA VAL A 276 21.29 -9.63 10.15
C VAL A 276 22.30 -8.61 10.69
N HIS A 277 21.90 -7.33 10.79
CA HIS A 277 22.73 -6.23 11.28
C HIS A 277 24.07 -6.08 10.55
N TYR A 278 24.11 -6.39 9.25
CA TYR A 278 25.34 -6.37 8.47
C TYR A 278 25.99 -4.99 8.49
N LYS A 279 27.25 -4.92 8.93
CA LYS A 279 28.01 -3.66 9.10
C LYS A 279 27.28 -2.61 9.95
N GLY A 280 26.50 -3.06 10.94
CA GLY A 280 25.78 -2.18 11.86
C GLY A 280 24.50 -1.57 11.31
N LEU A 281 24.01 -2.03 10.14
CA LEU A 281 22.68 -1.66 9.65
C LEU A 281 21.61 -2.04 10.68
N ARG A 282 20.63 -1.17 10.88
CA ARG A 282 19.46 -1.42 11.74
C ARG A 282 18.23 -0.80 11.09
N PHE A 283 17.06 -1.33 11.42
CA PHE A 283 15.82 -0.62 11.15
C PHE A 283 15.78 0.65 12.00
N GLU A 284 15.62 1.79 11.33
CA GLU A 284 15.35 3.05 11.98
C GLU A 284 13.84 3.26 12.10
N ARG A 285 13.42 4.06 13.09
CA ARG A 285 11.99 4.39 13.29
C ARG A 285 11.35 5.03 12.05
N HIS A 286 12.13 5.77 11.25
CA HIS A 286 11.67 6.36 10.00
C HIS A 286 11.35 5.31 8.93
N ASP A 287 12.03 4.17 8.96
CA ASP A 287 11.80 3.07 8.02
C ASP A 287 10.42 2.45 8.22
N ALA A 288 9.93 2.42 9.48
CA ALA A 288 8.59 1.94 9.78
C ALA A 288 7.52 2.72 9.00
N LEU A 289 7.62 4.06 8.93
CA LEU A 289 6.68 4.87 8.16
C LEU A 289 6.76 4.57 6.66
N LEU A 290 7.98 4.39 6.13
CA LEU A 290 8.19 4.06 4.72
C LEU A 290 7.64 2.67 4.36
N LEU A 291 7.84 1.68 5.22
CA LEU A 291 7.46 0.28 4.99
C LEU A 291 5.99 -0.01 5.32
N THR A 292 5.30 0.86 6.09
CA THR A 292 3.92 0.63 6.52
C THR A 292 2.94 0.40 5.36
N PRO A 293 2.94 1.19 4.27
CA PRO A 293 2.06 0.93 3.12
C PRO A 293 2.28 -0.44 2.49
N LEU A 294 3.54 -0.88 2.37
CA LEU A 294 3.88 -2.21 1.86
C LEU A 294 3.34 -3.31 2.76
N VAL A 295 3.60 -3.23 4.07
CA VAL A 295 3.12 -4.23 5.03
C VAL A 295 1.59 -4.26 5.06
N THR A 296 0.95 -3.10 5.02
CA THR A 296 -0.51 -3.02 5.03
C THR A 296 -1.12 -3.59 3.75
N ALA A 297 -0.59 -3.22 2.58
CA ALA A 297 -1.05 -3.79 1.31
C ALA A 297 -0.85 -5.31 1.27
N TRP A 298 0.28 -5.80 1.76
CA TRP A 298 0.56 -7.24 1.87
C TRP A 298 -0.46 -7.93 2.77
N VAL A 299 -0.68 -7.44 3.99
CA VAL A 299 -1.65 -8.02 4.95
C VAL A 299 -3.06 -8.00 4.38
N LEU A 300 -3.49 -6.91 3.75
CA LEU A 300 -4.77 -6.85 3.06
C LEU A 300 -4.86 -7.95 1.99
N SER A 301 -3.82 -8.12 1.17
CA SER A 301 -3.74 -9.18 0.17
C SER A 301 -3.69 -10.60 0.73
N LEU A 302 -3.42 -10.79 2.02
CA LEU A 302 -3.58 -12.09 2.69
C LEU A 302 -5.03 -12.34 3.09
N VAL A 303 -5.70 -11.33 3.63
CA VAL A 303 -7.11 -11.36 4.07
C VAL A 303 -8.09 -11.40 2.90
N PHE A 304 -7.75 -10.80 1.79
CA PHE A 304 -8.56 -10.81 0.57
C PHE A 304 -7.76 -11.45 -0.56
N PHE A 305 -8.25 -11.35 -1.79
CA PHE A 305 -7.47 -11.71 -2.96
C PHE A 305 -6.34 -10.66 -3.21
N PRO A 306 -5.10 -11.07 -3.58
CA PRO A 306 -4.04 -10.16 -4.01
C PRO A 306 -4.38 -9.44 -5.32
N GLY A 307 -5.18 -8.39 -5.23
CA GLY A 307 -5.40 -7.46 -6.33
C GLY A 307 -4.08 -6.77 -6.71
N PHE A 308 -3.68 -6.83 -7.97
CA PHE A 308 -2.47 -6.17 -8.47
C PHE A 308 -2.41 -4.67 -8.14
N ARG A 309 -3.59 -4.04 -8.02
CA ARG A 309 -3.75 -2.63 -7.65
C ARG A 309 -3.29 -2.34 -6.22
N TRP A 310 -3.32 -3.32 -5.32
CA TRP A 310 -2.92 -3.12 -3.93
C TRP A 310 -1.41 -3.16 -3.80
N ARG A 311 -0.75 -4.07 -4.53
CA ARG A 311 0.71 -4.12 -4.62
C ARG A 311 1.30 -2.82 -5.16
N PHE A 312 0.59 -2.12 -6.05
CA PHE A 312 1.03 -0.83 -6.57
C PHE A 312 1.36 0.20 -5.46
N PHE A 313 0.65 0.17 -4.34
CA PHE A 313 0.93 1.05 -3.19
C PHE A 313 2.14 0.62 -2.34
N ALA A 314 2.64 -0.59 -2.55
CA ALA A 314 3.87 -1.11 -1.94
C ALA A 314 5.13 -0.78 -2.73
N GLU A 315 5.01 -0.56 -4.05
CA GLU A 315 6.14 -0.36 -4.96
C GLU A 315 7.09 0.78 -4.57
N PRO A 316 6.63 1.94 -4.07
CA PRO A 316 7.56 2.96 -3.58
C PRO A 316 8.46 2.43 -2.47
N ALA A 317 7.94 1.65 -1.52
CA ALA A 317 8.77 1.09 -0.45
C ALA A 317 9.76 0.05 -0.98
N LEU A 318 9.33 -0.81 -1.92
CA LEU A 318 10.17 -1.81 -2.58
C LEU A 318 11.37 -1.16 -3.29
N LEU A 319 11.17 0.00 -3.91
CA LEU A 319 12.22 0.71 -4.64
C LEU A 319 13.10 1.58 -3.72
N LEU A 320 12.49 2.34 -2.81
CA LEU A 320 13.22 3.34 -2.02
C LEU A 320 14.03 2.72 -0.89
N PHE A 321 13.53 1.67 -0.24
CA PHE A 321 14.23 1.04 0.88
C PHE A 321 15.63 0.50 0.50
N PRO A 322 15.82 -0.23 -0.63
CA PRO A 322 17.15 -0.64 -1.05
C PRO A 322 18.12 0.53 -1.30
N LEU A 323 17.65 1.63 -1.89
CA LEU A 323 18.47 2.82 -2.12
C LEU A 323 18.92 3.47 -0.79
N ILE A 324 18.03 3.48 0.21
CA ILE A 324 18.32 3.98 1.56
C ILE A 324 19.34 3.09 2.27
N VAL A 325 19.15 1.77 2.24
CA VAL A 325 20.08 0.81 2.86
C VAL A 325 21.45 0.86 2.19
N TRP A 326 21.49 0.97 0.85
CA TRP A 326 22.72 1.16 0.11
C TRP A 326 23.48 2.41 0.55
N HIS A 327 22.79 3.54 0.68
CA HIS A 327 23.39 4.78 1.19
C HIS A 327 23.96 4.61 2.60
N ARG A 328 23.21 4.01 3.52
CA ARG A 328 23.66 3.72 4.90
C ARG A 328 24.91 2.82 4.92
N LEU A 329 25.02 1.86 4.01
CA LEU A 329 26.24 1.03 3.88
C LEU A 329 27.46 1.84 3.43
N GLN A 330 27.29 2.78 2.51
CA GLN A 330 28.39 3.63 2.04
C GLN A 330 28.90 4.55 3.16
N THR A 331 27.99 5.15 3.94
CA THR A 331 28.37 6.05 5.05
C THR A 331 29.02 5.30 6.20
N ALA A 332 28.58 4.07 6.50
CA ALA A 332 29.23 3.21 7.50
C ALA A 332 30.68 2.89 7.12
N ARG A 333 30.95 2.59 5.83
CA ARG A 333 32.31 2.35 5.33
C ARG A 333 33.20 3.58 5.45
N ALA A 334 32.69 4.76 5.08
CA ALA A 334 33.44 6.01 5.16
C ALA A 334 33.79 6.41 6.60
N SER A 335 32.92 6.08 7.56
CA SER A 335 33.18 6.35 8.99
C SER A 335 34.26 5.42 9.55
N ALA A 336 34.24 4.14 9.16
CA ALA A 336 35.24 3.16 9.57
C ALA A 336 36.65 3.47 9.03
N SER A 337 36.77 3.99 7.80
CA SER A 337 38.07 4.36 7.22
C SER A 337 38.69 5.58 7.90
N ARG A 338 37.89 6.59 8.24
CA ARG A 338 38.39 7.79 8.96
C ARG A 338 38.95 7.47 10.35
N HIS A 339 38.31 6.55 11.09
CA HIS A 339 38.83 6.12 12.39
C HIS A 339 40.12 5.28 12.30
N ARG A 340 40.37 4.61 11.17
CA ARG A 340 41.60 3.85 10.96
C ARG A 340 42.80 4.75 10.64
N VAL A 341 42.59 5.81 9.85
CA VAL A 341 43.63 6.80 9.51
C VAL A 341 43.98 7.68 10.71
N ALA A 342 43.03 7.99 11.60
CA ALA A 342 43.32 8.77 12.81
C ALA A 342 44.10 8.00 13.91
N ARG A 343 44.37 6.70 13.71
CA ARG A 343 45.11 5.84 14.65
C ARG A 343 46.48 5.40 14.14
N THR A 344 46.83 5.79 12.92
CA THR A 344 48.15 5.64 12.32
C THR A 344 48.81 7.00 12.29
#